data_AF-A0A852UUV3-F1
#
_entry.id   AF-A0A852UUV3-F1
#
_cell.length_a   1.000
_cell.length_b   1.000
_cell.length_c   1.000
_cell.angle_alpha   90.00
_cell.angle_beta   90.00
_cell.angle_gamma   90.00
#
_symmetry.space_group_name_H-M   'P 1'
#
loop_
_entity.id
_entity.type
_entity.pdbx_description
1 polymer ?
#
loop_
_entity_poly.entity_id
_entity_poly.type
_entity_poly.pdbx_seq_one_letter_code
_entity_poly.pdbx_strand_id
1 'polypeptide(L)'
;MGLEVVKVLLKAAAGGLFVLLFAALAEMIAPKRLAGVFSAAPSVALGGMLVTAALSGVSDVRQSALGMTIGAVAFVAYCLVGVPLLKRWGAWKGSSAALGVWLAVAVAGYLVVWP
;
A
#
# COMPACT_ATOMS: atom_id res chain seq x y z
N MET A 1 -19.03 19.37 8.65
CA MET A 1 -19.41 18.31 7.67
C MET A 1 -18.94 18.63 6.26
N GLY A 2 -19.25 19.79 5.66
CA GLY A 2 -18.82 20.11 4.28
C GLY A 2 -17.31 20.08 4.03
N LEU A 3 -16.49 20.60 4.95
CA LEU A 3 -15.02 20.59 4.83
C LEU A 3 -14.41 19.17 4.82
N GLU A 4 -14.98 18.22 5.57
CA GLU A 4 -14.51 16.83 5.59
C GLU A 4 -14.78 16.13 4.25
N VAL A 5 -15.96 16.36 3.68
CA VAL A 5 -16.31 15.83 2.34
C VAL A 5 -15.40 16.43 1.27
N VAL A 6 -15.12 17.74 1.33
CA VAL A 6 -14.19 18.40 0.40
C VAL A 6 -12.78 17.81 0.51
N LYS A 7 -12.29 17.52 1.71
CA LYS A 7 -10.99 16.85 1.90
C LYS A 7 -10.97 15.45 1.27
N VAL A 8 -12.03 14.66 1.45
CA VAL A 8 -12.12 13.32 0.86
C VAL A 8 -12.20 13.39 -0.67
N LEU A 9 -12.95 14.35 -1.22
CA LEU A 9 -13.01 14.58 -2.66
C LEU A 9 -11.65 15.01 -3.24
N LEU A 10 -10.90 15.86 -2.52
CA LEU A 10 -9.53 16.23 -2.90
C LEU A 10 -8.58 15.03 -2.87
N LYS A 11 -8.69 14.14 -1.86
CA LYS A 11 -7.94 12.86 -1.81
C LYS A 11 -8.30 11.97 -3.00
N ALA A 12 -9.59 11.85 -3.32
CA ALA A 12 -10.05 11.04 -4.43
C ALA A 12 -9.59 11.60 -5.78
N ALA A 13 -9.63 12.92 -5.97
CA ALA A 13 -9.16 13.58 -7.19
C ALA A 13 -7.65 13.46 -7.37
N ALA A 14 -6.87 13.77 -6.32
CA ALA A 14 -5.41 13.64 -6.35
C ALA A 14 -4.99 12.18 -6.55
N GLY A 15 -5.57 11.26 -5.78
CA GLY A 15 -5.33 9.83 -5.93
C GLY A 15 -5.70 9.31 -7.32
N GLY A 16 -6.85 9.73 -7.86
CA GLY A 16 -7.30 9.37 -9.20
C GLY A 16 -6.37 9.88 -10.31
N LEU A 17 -5.86 11.10 -10.19
CA LEU A 17 -4.87 11.64 -11.12
C LEU A 17 -3.57 10.82 -11.12
N PHE A 18 -3.08 10.45 -9.93
CA PHE A 18 -1.91 9.58 -9.82
C PHE A 18 -2.17 8.19 -10.38
N VAL A 19 -3.37 7.61 -10.15
CA VAL A 19 -3.75 6.31 -10.73
C VAL A 19 -3.66 6.34 -12.25
N LEU A 20 -4.15 7.40 -12.89
CA LEU A 20 -4.07 7.57 -14.34
C LEU A 20 -2.61 7.74 -14.83
N LEU A 21 -1.80 8.56 -14.12
CA LEU A 21 -0.39 8.77 -14.45
C LEU A 21 0.42 7.47 -14.35
N PHE A 22 0.27 6.72 -13.25
CA PHE A 22 0.96 5.45 -13.07
C PHE A 22 0.44 4.37 -14.02
N ALA A 23 -0.84 4.39 -14.39
CA ALA A 23 -1.40 3.47 -15.38
C ALA A 23 -0.76 3.72 -16.75
N ALA A 24 -0.69 4.98 -17.18
CA ALA A 24 -0.02 5.34 -18.42
C ALA A 24 1.47 4.97 -18.39
N LEU A 25 2.15 5.22 -17.27
CA LEU A 25 3.57 4.90 -17.11
C LEU A 25 3.84 3.40 -17.12
N ALA A 26 2.96 2.61 -16.50
CA ALA A 26 3.09 1.16 -16.47
C ALA A 26 2.63 0.49 -17.76
N GLU A 27 1.76 1.11 -18.56
CA GLU A 27 1.47 0.65 -19.94
C GLU A 27 2.69 0.77 -20.87
N MET A 28 3.57 1.74 -20.62
CA MET A 28 4.83 1.90 -21.35
C MET A 28 5.90 0.87 -20.94
N ILE A 29 5.72 0.15 -19.83
CA ILE A 29 6.68 -0.81 -19.29
C ILE A 29 6.17 -2.25 -19.49
N ALA A 30 6.93 -3.08 -20.19
CA ALA A 30 6.67 -4.51 -20.24
C ALA A 30 7.24 -5.20 -18.98
N PRO A 31 6.50 -6.10 -18.31
CA PRO A 31 5.21 -6.69 -18.68
C PRO A 31 3.96 -5.91 -18.19
N LYS A 32 2.95 -5.77 -19.05
CA LYS A 32 1.68 -5.04 -18.82
C LYS A 32 0.87 -5.51 -17.60
N ARG A 33 1.13 -6.72 -17.07
CA ARG A 33 0.45 -7.25 -15.86
C ARG A 33 0.78 -6.45 -14.60
N LEU A 34 1.87 -5.69 -14.63
CA LEU A 34 2.29 -4.84 -13.53
C LEU A 34 1.50 -3.52 -13.48
N ALA A 35 0.82 -3.13 -14.56
CA ALA A 35 0.09 -1.86 -14.60
C ALA A 35 -1.00 -1.75 -13.53
N GLY A 36 -1.76 -2.81 -13.27
CA GLY A 36 -2.76 -2.79 -12.20
C GLY A 36 -2.15 -2.65 -10.80
N VAL A 37 -1.08 -3.39 -10.50
CA VAL A 37 -0.46 -3.42 -9.17
C VAL A 37 0.32 -2.12 -8.89
N PHE A 38 1.09 -1.63 -9.86
CA PHE A 38 1.86 -0.39 -9.74
C PHE A 38 1.02 0.88 -9.84
N SER A 39 -0.20 0.82 -10.38
CA SER A 39 -1.08 2.00 -10.43
C SER A 39 -2.01 2.11 -9.24
N ALA A 40 -2.30 1.02 -8.53
CA ALA A 40 -3.19 1.06 -7.37
C ALA A 40 -2.44 1.46 -6.09
N ALA A 41 -1.45 0.67 -5.68
CA ALA A 41 -0.81 0.85 -4.37
C ALA A 41 0.04 2.14 -4.25
N PRO A 42 0.95 2.44 -5.20
CA PRO A 42 1.78 3.66 -5.16
C PRO A 42 0.96 4.94 -5.34
N SER A 43 -0.07 4.92 -6.20
CA SER A 43 -0.90 6.11 -6.46
C SER A 43 -1.78 6.47 -5.28
N VAL A 44 -2.35 5.48 -4.61
CA VAL A 44 -3.14 5.72 -3.39
C VAL A 44 -2.23 6.21 -2.26
N ALA A 45 -1.02 5.66 -2.14
CA ALA A 45 -0.02 6.14 -1.20
C ALA A 45 0.38 7.60 -1.46
N LEU A 46 0.74 7.94 -2.71
CA LEU A 46 1.14 9.30 -3.09
C LEU A 46 0.00 10.30 -2.99
N GLY A 47 -1.20 9.95 -3.44
CA GLY A 47 -2.40 10.78 -3.26
C GLY A 47 -2.72 11.03 -1.79
N GLY A 48 -2.61 9.99 -0.95
CA GLY A 48 -2.77 10.11 0.50
C GLY A 48 -1.73 11.01 1.14
N MET A 49 -0.45 10.84 0.79
CA MET A 49 0.66 11.64 1.29
C MET A 49 0.56 13.11 0.87
N LEU A 50 0.19 13.40 -0.38
CA LEU A 50 0.01 14.76 -0.87
C LEU A 50 -1.07 15.51 -0.09
N VAL A 51 -2.22 14.86 0.15
CA VAL A 51 -3.27 15.52 0.92
C VAL A 51 -2.92 15.60 2.40
N THR A 52 -2.23 14.60 2.96
CA THR A 52 -1.75 14.64 4.35
C THR A 52 -0.72 15.76 4.53
N ALA A 53 0.18 15.95 3.56
CA ALA A 53 1.13 17.05 3.54
C ALA A 53 0.41 18.41 3.49
N ALA A 54 -0.64 18.52 2.67
CA ALA A 54 -1.41 19.75 2.50
C ALA A 54 -2.29 20.12 3.71
N LEU A 55 -2.76 19.13 4.48
CA LEU A 55 -3.74 19.35 5.56
C LEU A 55 -3.18 19.26 6.97
N SER A 56 -2.22 18.35 7.21
CA SER A 56 -1.78 17.99 8.57
C SER A 56 -0.30 18.25 8.84
N GLY A 57 0.49 18.60 7.82
CA GLY A 57 1.91 18.96 7.96
C GLY A 57 2.88 17.77 7.87
N VAL A 58 4.19 18.08 7.87
CA VAL A 58 5.28 17.15 7.51
C VAL A 58 5.46 16.00 8.51
N SER A 59 5.13 16.21 9.79
CA SER A 59 5.21 15.16 10.83
C SER A 59 4.30 13.97 10.53
N ASP A 60 3.07 14.24 10.08
CA ASP A 60 2.07 13.21 9.80
C ASP A 60 2.40 12.45 8.51
N VAL A 61 3.03 13.12 7.55
CA VAL A 61 3.55 12.49 6.32
C VAL A 61 4.66 11.49 6.67
N ARG A 62 5.57 11.85 7.59
CA ARG A 62 6.65 10.95 8.03
C ARG A 62 6.10 9.70 8.70
N GLN A 63 5.10 9.85 9.57
CA GLN A 63 4.43 8.72 10.22
C GLN A 63 3.71 7.82 9.21
N SER A 64 3.02 8.42 8.23
CA SER A 64 2.39 7.67 7.15
C SER A 64 3.41 6.90 6.29
N ALA A 65 4.55 7.53 5.96
CA ALA A 65 5.63 6.91 5.21
C ALA A 65 6.22 5.68 5.90
N LEU A 66 6.48 5.78 7.21
CA LEU A 66 7.00 4.68 8.01
C LEU A 66 6.01 3.51 8.08
N GLY A 67 4.71 3.79 8.24
CA GLY A 67 3.68 2.75 8.17
C GLY A 67 3.65 2.04 6.81
N MET A 68 3.78 2.79 5.72
CA MET A 68 3.80 2.24 4.36
C MET A 68 5.03 1.38 4.09
N THR A 69 6.22 1.75 4.58
CA THR A 69 7.44 0.95 4.41
C THR A 69 7.38 -0.37 5.17
N ILE A 70 6.89 -0.35 6.42
CA ILE A 70 6.66 -1.58 7.20
C ILE A 70 5.66 -2.49 6.47
N GLY A 71 4.55 -1.93 5.98
CA GLY A 71 3.56 -2.68 5.20
C GLY A 71 4.13 -3.29 3.91
N ALA A 72 5.02 -2.57 3.22
CA ALA A 72 5.71 -3.08 2.03
C ALA A 72 6.62 -4.28 2.37
N VAL A 73 7.39 -4.20 3.45
CA VAL A 73 8.24 -5.31 3.93
C VAL A 73 7.38 -6.52 4.29
N ALA A 74 6.27 -6.30 5.00
CA ALA A 74 5.32 -7.36 5.33
C ALA A 74 4.71 -8.00 4.07
N PHE A 75 4.39 -7.21 3.03
CA PHE A 75 3.85 -7.71 1.77
C PHE A 75 4.88 -8.53 0.98
N VAL A 76 6.16 -8.14 0.99
CA VAL A 76 7.23 -8.97 0.41
C VAL A 76 7.32 -10.32 1.13
N ALA A 77 7.28 -10.34 2.46
CA ALA A 77 7.27 -11.58 3.23
C ALA A 77 6.03 -12.45 2.90
N TYR A 78 4.85 -11.83 2.78
CA TYR A 78 3.63 -12.50 2.34
C TYR A 78 3.80 -13.17 0.98
N CYS A 79 4.34 -12.47 -0.02
CA CYS A 79 4.56 -13.00 -1.36
C CYS A 79 5.56 -14.17 -1.36
N LEU A 80 6.66 -14.04 -0.61
CA LEU A 80 7.70 -15.08 -0.53
C LEU A 80 7.19 -16.35 0.14
N VAL A 81 6.39 -16.22 1.20
CA VAL A 81 5.85 -17.37 1.93
C VAL A 81 4.61 -17.95 1.25
N GLY A 82 3.79 -17.11 0.61
CA GLY A 82 2.55 -17.52 -0.06
C GLY A 82 2.80 -18.53 -1.18
N VAL A 83 3.74 -18.27 -2.09
CA VAL A 83 4.02 -19.17 -3.24
C VAL A 83 4.29 -20.63 -2.84
N PRO A 84 5.20 -20.93 -1.89
CA PRO A 84 5.43 -22.31 -1.45
C PRO A 84 4.26 -22.87 -0.61
N LEU A 85 3.58 -22.05 0.20
CA LEU A 85 2.48 -22.52 1.04
C LEU A 85 1.23 -22.88 0.24
N LEU A 86 0.87 -22.07 -0.76
CA LEU A 86 -0.25 -22.38 -1.65
C LEU A 86 -0.02 -23.69 -2.40
N LYS A 87 1.22 -23.95 -2.85
CA LYS A 87 1.59 -25.21 -3.51
C LYS A 87 1.49 -26.43 -2.59
N ARG A 88 1.81 -26.29 -1.30
CA ARG A 88 1.86 -27.41 -0.35
C ARG A 88 0.52 -27.69 0.33
N TRP A 89 -0.21 -26.67 0.74
CA TRP A 89 -1.37 -26.81 1.64
C TRP A 89 -2.71 -26.42 0.99
N GLY A 90 -2.68 -26.05 -0.29
CA GLY A 90 -3.85 -25.58 -1.03
C GLY A 90 -4.23 -24.13 -0.70
N ALA A 91 -5.18 -23.59 -1.46
CA ALA A 91 -5.50 -22.16 -1.48
C ALA A 91 -5.93 -21.60 -0.11
N TRP A 92 -6.79 -22.32 0.63
CA TRP A 92 -7.35 -21.80 1.89
C TRP A 92 -6.32 -21.71 3.01
N LYS A 93 -5.62 -22.82 3.28
CA LYS A 93 -4.62 -22.92 4.36
C LYS A 93 -3.37 -22.11 4.01
N GLY A 94 -2.95 -22.13 2.75
CA GLY A 94 -1.81 -21.35 2.28
C GLY A 94 -2.03 -19.85 2.39
N SER A 95 -3.19 -19.34 1.95
CA SER A 95 -3.53 -17.91 2.07
C SER A 95 -3.69 -17.47 3.53
N SER A 96 -4.30 -18.30 4.39
CA SER A 96 -4.47 -17.97 5.81
C SER A 96 -3.13 -17.86 6.53
N ALA A 97 -2.21 -18.79 6.28
CA ALA A 97 -0.88 -18.75 6.89
C ALA A 97 0.00 -17.63 6.31
N ALA A 98 -0.13 -17.33 5.01
CA ALA A 98 0.54 -16.16 4.42
C ALA A 98 0.03 -14.86 5.07
N LEU A 99 -1.28 -14.71 5.28
CA LEU A 99 -1.87 -13.58 6.01
C LEU A 99 -1.34 -13.50 7.45
N GLY A 100 -1.18 -14.66 8.12
CA GLY A 100 -0.57 -14.73 9.44
C GLY A 100 0.87 -14.20 9.45
N VAL A 101 1.68 -14.54 8.46
CA VAL A 101 3.05 -14.02 8.32
C VAL A 101 3.04 -12.52 8.05
N TRP A 102 2.15 -12.04 7.19
CA TRP A 102 1.99 -10.60 6.94
C TRP A 102 1.68 -9.84 8.23
N LEU A 103 0.69 -10.33 9.00
CA LEU A 103 0.31 -9.76 10.29
C LEU A 103 1.48 -9.77 11.28
N ALA A 104 2.19 -10.88 11.39
CA ALA A 104 3.34 -10.99 12.29
C ALA A 104 4.44 -9.98 11.96
N VAL A 105 4.79 -9.84 10.68
CA VAL A 105 5.83 -8.87 10.24
C VAL A 105 5.34 -7.43 10.42
N ALA A 106 4.07 -7.14 10.14
CA ALA A 106 3.50 -5.82 10.33
C ALA A 106 3.47 -5.42 11.82
N VAL A 107 3.05 -6.33 12.71
CA VAL A 107 3.04 -6.10 14.16
C VAL A 107 4.46 -5.95 14.69
N ALA A 108 5.40 -6.80 14.28
CA ALA A 108 6.79 -6.68 14.68
C ALA A 108 7.40 -5.34 14.23
N GLY A 109 7.17 -4.93 12.98
CA GLY A 109 7.63 -3.64 12.47
C GLY A 109 7.00 -2.46 13.20
N TYR A 110 5.71 -2.55 13.54
CA TYR A 110 5.03 -1.53 14.33
C TYR A 110 5.64 -1.38 15.72
N LEU A 111 5.86 -2.48 16.44
CA LEU A 111 6.45 -2.49 17.78
C LEU A 111 7.90 -1.97 17.81
N VAL A 112 8.66 -2.16 16.72
CA VAL A 112 10.04 -1.63 16.61
C VAL A 112 10.06 -0.14 16.34
N VAL A 113 9.12 0.39 15.56
CA VAL A 113 9.09 1.81 15.16
C VAL A 113 8.33 2.68 16.19
N TRP A 114 7.32 2.12 16.84
CA TRP A 114 6.54 2.75 17.91
C TRP A 114 6.59 1.86 19.17
N PRO A 115 7.66 1.95 19.98
CA PRO A 115 7.75 1.24 21.25
C PRO A 115 6.81 1.80 22.33
#